data_AF-A0A833E524-F1
#
_entry.id   AF-A0A833E524-F1
#
_cell.length_a   1.000
_cell.length_b   1.000
_cell.length_c   1.000
_cell.angle_alpha   90.00
_cell.angle_beta   90.00
_cell.angle_gamma   90.00
#
_symmetry.space_group_name_H-M   'P 1'
#
loop_
_entity.id
_entity.type
_entity.pdbx_description
1 polymer ?
#
loop_
_entity_poly.entity_id
_entity_poly.type
_entity_poly.pdbx_seq_one_letter_code
_entity_poly.pdbx_strand_id
1 'polypeptide(L)'
;EVPGEGASYRLASIDYKLFKEYVEKGEYFIPLYDGVPFYSNSIIPYYANVSLWDRILWEAEVQQMFTGGVMTHIFLGEEAEPEALKKLVHNIAVNTKIVYFSITPTLTVCNSCRWCGIGVYTVCPKCNSRKVDIWSRIVGYYRPLSRWNPGKIAEFKSRIHYKV
;
A
#
# COMPACT_ATOMS: atom_id res chain seq x y z
N GLU A 1 8.51 -13.15 -2.28
CA GLU A 1 8.13 -11.72 -2.30
C GLU A 1 9.38 -10.87 -2.06
N VAL A 2 9.55 -9.74 -2.74
CA VAL A 2 10.65 -8.80 -2.47
C VAL A 2 10.09 -7.39 -2.30
N PRO A 3 10.69 -6.53 -1.46
CA PRO A 3 10.18 -5.16 -1.25
C PRO A 3 10.00 -4.38 -2.55
N GLY A 4 10.92 -4.56 -3.50
CA GLY A 4 10.76 -4.04 -4.87
C GLY A 4 10.64 -2.52 -4.96
N GLU A 5 11.13 -1.74 -3.98
CA GLU A 5 10.89 -0.29 -3.89
C GLU A 5 11.23 0.46 -5.19
N GLY A 6 12.42 0.24 -5.74
CA GLY A 6 12.82 0.79 -7.03
C GLY A 6 12.58 -0.16 -8.21
N ALA A 7 12.71 -1.47 -8.00
CA ALA A 7 12.61 -2.47 -9.07
C ALA A 7 11.20 -2.53 -9.69
N SER A 8 10.14 -2.44 -8.87
CA SER A 8 8.74 -2.48 -9.32
C SER A 8 8.43 -1.42 -10.38
N TYR A 9 8.85 -0.18 -10.12
CA TYR A 9 8.68 0.93 -11.06
C TYR A 9 9.61 0.81 -12.27
N ARG A 10 10.89 0.49 -12.04
CA ARG A 10 11.90 0.44 -13.10
C ARG A 10 11.58 -0.63 -14.13
N LEU A 11 11.26 -1.85 -13.69
CA LEU A 11 10.96 -2.97 -14.59
C LEU A 11 9.67 -2.70 -15.37
N ALA A 12 8.59 -2.30 -14.70
CA ALA A 12 7.34 -1.93 -15.37
C ALA A 12 7.52 -0.80 -16.40
N SER A 13 8.40 0.17 -16.11
CA SER A 13 8.71 1.26 -17.05
C SER A 13 9.49 0.80 -18.28
N ILE A 14 10.38 -0.19 -18.13
CA ILE A 14 11.14 -0.76 -19.25
C ILE A 14 10.19 -1.59 -20.12
N ASP A 15 9.42 -2.47 -19.50
CA ASP A 15 8.47 -3.35 -20.19
C ASP A 15 7.40 -2.52 -20.91
N TYR A 16 6.84 -1.49 -20.26
CA TYR A 16 5.86 -0.62 -20.89
C TYR A 16 6.42 0.12 -22.10
N LYS A 17 7.71 0.50 -22.09
CA LYS A 17 8.35 1.12 -23.27
C LYS A 17 8.54 0.14 -24.41
N LEU A 18 8.93 -1.10 -24.10
CA LEU A 18 9.16 -2.15 -25.10
C LEU A 18 7.85 -2.63 -25.73
N PHE A 19 6.80 -2.74 -24.93
CA PHE A 19 5.53 -3.33 -25.34
C PHE A 19 4.37 -2.33 -25.41
N LYS A 20 4.68 -1.04 -25.54
CA LYS A 20 3.69 0.05 -25.48
C LYS A 20 2.48 -0.21 -26.37
N GLU A 21 2.72 -0.56 -27.63
CA GLU A 21 1.65 -0.80 -28.61
C GLU A 21 0.73 -1.95 -28.20
N TYR A 22 1.29 -3.06 -27.70
CA TYR A 22 0.53 -4.21 -27.24
C TYR A 22 -0.28 -3.90 -25.98
N VAL A 23 0.27 -3.10 -25.07
CA VAL A 23 -0.45 -2.67 -23.86
C VAL A 23 -1.59 -1.72 -24.23
N GLU A 24 -1.37 -0.77 -25.14
CA GLU A 24 -2.40 0.18 -25.61
C GLU A 24 -3.53 -0.51 -26.39
N LYS A 25 -3.23 -1.62 -27.08
CA LYS A 25 -4.23 -2.50 -27.72
C LYS A 25 -4.94 -3.46 -26.74
N GLY A 26 -4.47 -3.54 -25.49
CA GLY A 26 -5.01 -4.46 -24.48
C GLY A 26 -4.59 -5.91 -24.66
N GLU A 27 -3.60 -6.20 -25.51
CA GLU A 27 -3.07 -7.54 -25.72
C GLU A 27 -2.20 -7.99 -24.54
N TYR A 28 -1.42 -7.07 -23.96
CA TYR A 28 -0.60 -7.30 -22.77
C TYR A 28 -1.06 -6.46 -21.59
N PHE A 29 -0.95 -7.01 -20.39
CA PHE A 29 -1.30 -6.31 -19.15
C PHE A 29 -0.05 -5.84 -18.39
N ILE A 30 0.08 -4.53 -18.25
CA ILE A 30 1.00 -3.88 -17.31
C ILE A 30 0.15 -2.91 -16.47
N PRO A 31 0.26 -2.90 -15.13
CA PRO A 31 -0.56 -2.00 -14.31
C PRO A 31 -0.13 -0.55 -14.54
N LEU A 32 -1.09 0.33 -14.83
CA LEU A 32 -0.88 1.78 -14.91
C LEU A 32 -1.85 2.50 -14.00
N TYR A 33 -1.37 3.56 -13.35
CA TYR A 33 -2.21 4.52 -12.66
C TYR A 33 -1.74 5.94 -13.00
N ASP A 34 -2.66 6.80 -13.45
CA ASP A 34 -2.33 8.13 -14.03
C ASP A 34 -1.23 8.06 -15.11
N GLY A 35 -1.21 7.00 -15.93
CA GLY A 35 -0.19 6.78 -16.96
C GLY A 35 1.20 6.35 -16.44
N VAL A 36 1.35 6.12 -15.14
CA VAL A 36 2.59 5.64 -14.53
C VAL A 36 2.54 4.12 -14.38
N PRO A 37 3.44 3.36 -15.03
CA PRO A 37 3.47 1.91 -14.91
C PRO A 37 4.17 1.48 -13.62
N PHE A 38 3.68 0.45 -12.95
CA PHE A 38 4.32 -0.15 -11.78
C PHE A 38 3.88 -1.59 -11.57
N TYR A 39 4.77 -2.44 -11.05
CA TYR A 39 4.40 -3.78 -10.59
C TYR A 39 4.06 -3.82 -9.10
N SER A 40 3.19 -4.77 -8.73
CA SER A 40 2.91 -5.07 -7.33
C SER A 40 4.12 -5.73 -6.66
N ASN A 41 4.24 -5.52 -5.35
CA ASN A 41 5.17 -6.24 -4.49
C ASN A 41 4.46 -7.15 -3.47
N SER A 42 3.14 -7.30 -3.58
CA SER A 42 2.32 -8.26 -2.83
C SER A 42 1.67 -9.26 -3.79
N ILE A 43 1.30 -10.45 -3.27
CA ILE A 43 0.63 -11.50 -4.05
C ILE A 43 -0.71 -11.00 -4.56
N ILE A 44 -1.50 -10.40 -3.66
CA ILE A 44 -2.72 -9.71 -4.04
C ILE A 44 -2.37 -8.23 -4.19
N PRO A 45 -2.41 -7.63 -5.40
CA PRO A 45 -2.08 -6.23 -5.56
C PRO A 45 -2.97 -5.32 -4.72
N TYR A 46 -2.44 -4.24 -4.17
CA TYR A 46 -3.23 -3.32 -3.33
C TYR A 46 -4.28 -2.52 -4.11
N TYR A 47 -4.17 -2.46 -5.44
CA TYR A 47 -5.20 -1.92 -6.33
C TYR A 47 -6.31 -2.94 -6.68
N ALA A 48 -6.17 -4.20 -6.26
CA ALA A 48 -7.23 -5.20 -6.46
C ALA A 48 -8.39 -4.94 -5.49
N ASN A 49 -9.60 -4.81 -6.05
CA ASN A 49 -10.82 -4.58 -5.27
C ASN A 49 -11.36 -5.90 -4.71
N VAL A 50 -10.84 -6.29 -3.54
CA VAL A 50 -11.16 -7.55 -2.86
C VAL A 50 -11.41 -7.28 -1.39
N SER A 51 -12.24 -8.09 -0.74
CA SER A 51 -12.50 -7.93 0.69
C SER A 51 -11.21 -8.11 1.50
N LEU A 52 -11.16 -7.50 2.69
CA LEU A 52 -10.01 -7.68 3.58
C LEU A 52 -9.80 -9.16 3.93
N TRP A 53 -10.90 -9.88 4.15
CA TRP A 53 -10.85 -11.30 4.52
C TRP A 53 -10.33 -12.17 3.38
N ASP A 54 -10.82 -11.97 2.16
CA ASP A 54 -10.32 -12.72 0.99
C ASP A 54 -8.84 -12.45 0.74
N ARG A 55 -8.41 -11.18 0.84
CA ARG A 55 -6.99 -10.82 0.74
C ARG A 55 -6.15 -11.60 1.75
N ILE A 56 -6.58 -11.65 3.01
CA ILE A 56 -5.84 -12.33 4.06
C ILE A 56 -5.80 -13.85 3.82
N LEU A 57 -6.92 -14.45 3.40
CA LEU A 57 -6.98 -15.88 3.11
C LEU A 57 -6.06 -16.25 1.94
N TRP A 58 -6.11 -15.52 0.83
CA TRP A 58 -5.27 -15.80 -0.34
C TRP A 58 -3.79 -15.53 -0.08
N GLU A 59 -3.46 -14.45 0.65
CA GLU A 59 -2.09 -14.23 1.10
C GLU A 59 -1.64 -15.40 1.99
N ALA A 60 -2.45 -15.83 2.96
CA ALA A 60 -2.10 -16.92 3.88
C ALA A 60 -1.82 -18.27 3.18
N GLU A 61 -2.47 -18.55 2.06
CA GLU A 61 -2.20 -19.74 1.24
C GLU A 61 -0.77 -19.71 0.65
N VAL A 62 -0.31 -18.53 0.23
CA VAL A 62 0.97 -18.37 -0.46
C VAL A 62 2.11 -18.07 0.51
N GLN A 63 1.88 -17.27 1.56
CA GLN A 63 2.92 -16.85 2.51
C GLN A 63 3.63 -18.05 3.16
N GLN A 64 2.91 -19.14 3.44
CA GLN A 64 3.49 -20.35 4.04
C GLN A 64 4.54 -21.04 3.15
N MET A 65 4.50 -20.80 1.84
CA MET A 65 5.47 -21.36 0.89
C MET A 65 6.75 -20.54 0.82
N PHE A 66 6.76 -19.31 1.36
CA PHE A 66 7.97 -18.50 1.38
C PHE A 66 8.83 -18.83 2.59
N THR A 67 10.07 -19.24 2.31
CA THR A 67 11.10 -19.48 3.32
C THR A 67 11.89 -18.21 3.69
N GLY A 68 11.64 -17.10 2.97
CA GLY A 68 12.23 -15.78 3.21
C GLY A 68 11.23 -14.78 3.80
N GLY A 69 11.53 -13.48 3.65
CA GLY A 69 10.63 -12.42 4.10
C GLY A 69 9.40 -12.28 3.20
N VAL A 70 8.22 -12.25 3.81
CA VAL A 70 6.91 -11.96 3.18
C VAL A 70 6.13 -11.04 4.10
N MET A 71 5.30 -10.12 3.58
CA MET A 71 4.46 -9.28 4.44
C MET A 71 3.23 -8.73 3.73
N THR A 72 2.07 -8.89 4.36
CA THR A 72 0.83 -8.21 3.92
C THR A 72 0.60 -6.93 4.72
N HIS A 73 0.38 -5.82 4.04
CA HIS A 73 -0.03 -4.55 4.65
C HIS A 73 -1.55 -4.41 4.62
N ILE A 74 -2.16 -4.23 5.78
CA ILE A 74 -3.55 -3.84 5.91
C ILE A 74 -3.58 -2.32 5.99
N PHE A 75 -3.81 -1.69 4.84
CA PHE A 75 -3.92 -0.23 4.75
C PHE A 75 -5.28 0.24 5.26
N LEU A 76 -5.27 1.03 6.33
CA LEU A 76 -6.47 1.64 6.90
C LEU A 76 -6.68 3.04 6.35
N GLY A 77 -7.90 3.34 5.91
CA GLY A 77 -8.27 4.65 5.37
C GLY A 77 -8.54 5.71 6.44
N GLU A 78 -8.84 5.26 7.65
CA GLU A 78 -9.18 6.09 8.80
C GLU A 78 -8.61 5.51 10.09
N GLU A 79 -8.68 6.30 11.16
CA GLU A 79 -8.34 5.83 12.49
C GLU A 79 -9.35 4.78 12.93
N ALA A 80 -8.86 3.58 13.27
CA ALA A 80 -9.69 2.49 13.74
C ALA A 80 -9.76 2.51 15.28
N GLU A 81 -10.94 2.18 15.81
CA GLU A 81 -11.14 2.04 17.26
C GLU A 81 -10.23 0.93 17.82
N PRO A 82 -9.51 1.17 18.93
CA PRO A 82 -8.54 0.21 19.47
C PRO A 82 -9.11 -1.19 19.71
N GLU A 83 -10.37 -1.28 20.17
CA GLU A 83 -11.03 -2.55 20.44
C GLU A 83 -11.42 -3.29 19.16
N ALA A 84 -11.84 -2.56 18.11
CA ALA A 84 -12.10 -3.15 16.79
C ALA A 84 -10.80 -3.69 16.18
N LEU A 85 -9.71 -2.93 16.31
CA LEU A 85 -8.40 -3.34 15.81
C LEU A 85 -7.87 -4.59 16.53
N LYS A 86 -8.03 -4.64 17.86
CA LYS A 86 -7.67 -5.81 18.66
C LYS A 86 -8.44 -7.06 18.22
N LYS A 87 -9.75 -6.95 18.01
CA LYS A 87 -10.59 -8.05 17.52
C LYS A 87 -10.18 -8.49 16.12
N LEU A 88 -9.90 -7.55 15.22
CA LEU A 88 -9.41 -7.86 13.88
C LEU A 88 -8.08 -8.64 13.94
N VAL A 89 -7.08 -8.10 14.65
CA VAL A 89 -5.76 -8.74 14.79
C VAL A 89 -5.88 -10.14 15.37
N HIS A 90 -6.68 -10.31 16.44
CA HIS A 90 -6.93 -11.62 17.04
C HIS A 90 -7.59 -12.60 16.05
N ASN A 91 -8.63 -12.16 15.33
CA ASN A 91 -9.34 -13.00 14.38
C ASN A 91 -8.45 -13.44 13.21
N ILE A 92 -7.59 -12.55 12.72
CA ILE A 92 -6.61 -12.87 11.67
C ILE A 92 -5.62 -13.91 12.20
N ALA A 93 -5.04 -13.67 13.38
CA ALA A 93 -4.00 -14.52 13.93
C ALA A 93 -4.50 -15.93 14.29
N VAL A 94 -5.75 -16.07 14.74
CA VAL A 94 -6.31 -17.36 15.21
C VAL A 94 -6.98 -18.15 14.08
N ASN A 95 -7.62 -17.47 13.13
CA ASN A 95 -8.44 -18.16 12.12
C ASN A 95 -7.77 -18.28 10.75
N THR A 96 -6.56 -17.75 10.58
CA THR A 96 -5.83 -17.81 9.31
C THR A 96 -4.41 -18.29 9.53
N LYS A 97 -3.76 -18.69 8.43
CA LYS A 97 -2.37 -19.15 8.45
C LYS A 97 -1.39 -18.08 7.95
N ILE A 98 -1.79 -16.81 7.98
CA ILE A 98 -0.94 -15.73 7.52
C ILE A 98 0.32 -15.66 8.38
N VAL A 99 1.49 -15.54 7.73
CA VAL A 99 2.78 -15.63 8.43
C VAL A 99 3.18 -14.27 8.98
N TYR A 100 3.02 -13.21 8.20
CA TYR A 100 3.33 -11.87 8.61
C TYR A 100 2.40 -10.84 7.97
N PHE A 101 1.77 -10.03 8.82
CA PHE A 101 0.94 -8.91 8.43
C PHE A 101 1.20 -7.69 9.31
N SER A 102 0.80 -6.53 8.81
CA SER A 102 0.89 -5.27 9.55
C SER A 102 -0.38 -4.45 9.39
N ILE A 103 -0.75 -3.73 10.45
CA ILE A 103 -1.71 -2.64 10.37
C ILE A 103 -0.96 -1.38 9.95
N THR A 104 -1.35 -0.79 8.83
CA THR A 104 -0.63 0.33 8.22
C THR A 104 -1.55 1.53 8.01
N PRO A 105 -1.69 2.40 9.03
CA PRO A 105 -2.34 3.69 8.84
C PRO A 105 -1.50 4.60 7.95
N THR A 106 -2.16 5.51 7.23
CA THR A 106 -1.48 6.67 6.64
C THR A 106 -1.47 7.79 7.67
N LEU A 107 -0.34 8.47 7.84
CA LEU A 107 -0.16 9.56 8.79
C LEU A 107 0.00 10.87 8.05
N THR A 108 -0.54 11.96 8.59
CA THR A 108 -0.23 13.32 8.15
C THR A 108 0.49 14.07 9.26
N VAL A 109 1.63 14.69 8.93
CA VAL A 109 2.45 15.48 9.86
C VAL A 109 2.50 16.92 9.38
N CYS A 110 2.11 17.87 10.22
CA CYS A 110 2.20 19.29 9.93
C CYS A 110 3.60 19.84 10.25
N ASN A 111 4.26 20.40 9.25
CA ASN A 111 5.57 21.03 9.39
C ASN A 111 5.52 22.42 10.06
N SER A 112 4.34 23.01 10.20
CA SER A 112 4.16 24.31 10.86
C SER A 112 3.94 24.19 12.36
N CYS A 113 2.98 23.38 12.81
CA CYS A 113 2.61 23.26 14.23
C CYS A 113 2.90 21.88 14.84
N ARG A 114 3.57 20.99 14.10
CA ARG A 114 3.95 19.62 14.54
C ARG A 114 2.79 18.69 14.88
N TRP A 115 1.55 19.06 14.54
CA TRP A 115 0.41 18.16 14.65
C TRP A 115 0.65 16.90 13.80
N CYS A 116 0.31 15.74 14.35
CA CYS A 116 0.34 14.44 13.68
C CYS A 116 -1.02 13.77 13.87
N GLY A 117 -1.57 13.18 12.82
CA GLY A 117 -2.83 12.45 12.88
C GLY A 117 -2.91 11.36 11.82
N ILE A 118 -3.82 10.40 12.02
CA ILE A 118 -4.10 9.33 11.06
C ILE A 118 -5.06 9.84 9.99
N GLY A 119 -4.75 9.54 8.73
CA GLY A 119 -5.47 9.97 7.54
C GLY A 119 -4.62 10.82 6.61
N VAL A 120 -5.18 11.13 5.44
CA VAL A 120 -4.57 12.00 4.42
C VAL A 120 -5.21 13.38 4.51
N TYR A 121 -4.48 14.35 5.05
CA TYR A 121 -4.92 15.75 5.11
C TYR A 121 -4.06 16.62 4.23
N THR A 122 -4.68 17.39 3.34
CA THR A 122 -4.00 18.41 2.52
C THR A 122 -3.83 19.74 3.24
N VAL A 123 -4.56 19.94 4.33
CA VAL A 123 -4.53 21.13 5.20
C VAL A 123 -4.53 20.67 6.65
N CYS A 124 -3.66 21.24 7.48
CA CYS A 124 -3.59 20.87 8.90
C CYS A 124 -4.86 21.33 9.64
N PRO A 125 -5.58 20.42 10.32
CA PRO A 125 -6.82 20.76 11.04
C PRO A 125 -6.58 21.61 12.30
N LYS A 126 -5.33 21.72 12.78
CA LYS A 126 -5.00 22.51 13.97
C LYS A 126 -4.58 23.95 13.68
N CYS A 127 -3.87 24.21 12.58
CA CYS A 127 -3.32 25.53 12.27
C CYS A 127 -3.63 26.03 10.84
N ASN A 128 -4.42 25.28 10.08
CA ASN A 128 -4.80 25.58 8.69
C ASN A 128 -3.63 25.70 7.68
N SER A 129 -2.42 25.30 8.08
CA SER A 129 -1.24 25.29 7.20
C SER A 129 -1.34 24.19 6.14
N ARG A 130 -0.94 24.51 4.91
CA ARG A 130 -0.75 23.54 3.81
C ARG A 130 0.62 22.86 3.83
N LYS A 131 1.52 23.24 4.74
CA LYS A 131 2.83 22.62 4.91
C LYS A 131 2.69 21.32 5.69
N VAL A 132 2.18 20.28 5.03
CA VAL A 132 1.94 18.95 5.60
C VAL A 132 2.69 17.90 4.80
N ASP A 133 3.27 16.92 5.47
CA ASP A 133 3.84 15.72 4.87
C ASP A 133 2.93 14.53 5.15
N ILE A 134 2.62 13.77 4.10
CA ILE A 134 1.92 12.49 4.21
C ILE A 134 2.97 11.40 4.32
N TRP A 135 2.85 10.57 5.35
CA TRP A 135 3.71 9.43 5.63
C TRP A 135 2.90 8.16 5.53
N SER A 136 3.42 7.19 4.80
CA SER A 136 2.86 5.84 4.77
C SER A 136 4.00 4.83 4.72
N ARG A 137 3.67 3.55 4.83
CA ARG A 137 4.65 2.50 4.61
C ARG A 137 4.80 2.29 3.09
N ILE A 138 6.01 2.51 2.59
CA ILE A 138 6.32 2.37 1.16
C ILE A 138 6.45 0.90 0.76
N VAL A 139 7.13 0.16 1.62
CA VAL A 139 7.36 -1.28 1.58
C VAL A 139 7.37 -1.74 3.04
N GLY A 140 8.54 -2.00 3.64
CA GLY A 140 8.66 -2.40 5.04
C GLY A 140 8.81 -1.27 6.06
N TYR A 141 8.96 0.00 5.67
CA TYR A 141 9.22 1.12 6.59
C TYR A 141 8.46 2.40 6.19
N TYR A 142 8.29 3.32 7.14
CA TYR A 142 7.62 4.61 6.91
C TYR A 142 8.54 5.61 6.23
N ARG A 143 8.01 6.31 5.23
CA ARG A 143 8.72 7.35 4.50
C ARG A 143 7.71 8.40 3.99
N PRO A 144 8.05 9.71 3.96
CA PRO A 144 7.12 10.71 3.44
C PRO A 144 6.95 10.53 1.93
N LEU A 145 5.72 10.65 1.45
CA LEU A 145 5.34 10.47 0.04
C LEU A 145 6.14 11.39 -0.90
N SER A 146 6.52 12.58 -0.44
CA SER A 146 7.37 13.53 -1.16
C SER A 146 8.76 12.97 -1.53
N ARG A 147 9.18 11.86 -0.92
CA ARG A 147 10.45 11.18 -1.18
C ARG A 147 10.30 9.85 -1.92
N TRP A 148 9.09 9.51 -2.36
CA TRP A 148 8.81 8.25 -3.05
C TRP A 148 9.09 8.40 -4.55
N ASN A 149 9.41 7.28 -5.22
CA ASN A 149 9.50 7.26 -6.67
C ASN A 149 8.09 7.32 -7.32
N PRO A 150 7.97 7.72 -8.60
CA PRO A 150 6.67 7.87 -9.26
C PRO A 150 5.81 6.61 -9.20
N GLY A 151 6.38 5.42 -9.41
CA GLY A 151 5.63 4.16 -9.35
C GLY A 151 5.08 3.85 -7.96
N LYS A 152 5.81 4.17 -6.89
CA LYS A 152 5.29 4.02 -5.52
C LYS A 152 4.23 5.07 -5.16
N ILE A 153 4.30 6.27 -5.71
CA ILE A 153 3.23 7.27 -5.59
C ILE A 153 1.97 6.78 -6.34
N ALA A 154 2.14 6.23 -7.54
CA ALA A 154 1.05 5.64 -8.33
C ALA A 154 0.40 4.47 -7.59
N GLU A 155 1.23 3.57 -7.05
CA GLU A 155 0.78 2.47 -6.20
C GLU A 155 -0.02 2.98 -5.00
N PHE A 156 0.52 3.93 -4.22
CA PHE A 156 -0.18 4.55 -3.08
C PHE A 156 -1.57 5.08 -3.44
N LYS A 157 -1.68 5.84 -4.53
CA LYS A 157 -2.95 6.42 -4.97
C LYS A 157 -3.95 5.37 -5.46
N SER A 158 -3.46 4.25 -5.97
CA SER A 158 -4.30 3.15 -6.47
C SER A 158 -4.77 2.19 -5.37
N ARG A 159 -4.23 2.29 -4.14
CA ARG A 159 -4.56 1.36 -3.05
C ARG A 159 -6.04 1.42 -2.67
N ILE A 160 -6.64 0.25 -2.53
CA ILE A 160 -7.90 0.08 -1.82
C ILE A 160 -7.62 0.13 -0.32
N HIS A 161 -8.28 1.06 0.37
CA HIS A 161 -8.17 1.22 1.81
C HIS A 161 -9.34 0.53 2.49
N TYR A 162 -9.05 -0.18 3.58
CA TYR A 162 -10.06 -0.85 4.39
C TYR A 162 -10.55 0.06 5.52
N LYS A 163 -11.81 -0.15 5.88
CA LYS A 163 -12.47 0.43 7.05
C LYS A 163 -12.69 -0.69 8.07
N VAL A 164 -12.36 -0.44 9.32
CA VAL A 164 -12.35 -1.42 10.42
C VAL A 164 -13.11 -0.84 11.58
#